data_AF-A0A839FKF2-F1
#
_entry.id   AF-A0A839FKF2-F1
#
_cell.length_a   1.000
_cell.length_b   1.000
_cell.length_c   1.000
_cell.angle_alpha   90.00
_cell.angle_beta   90.00
_cell.angle_gamma   90.00
#
_symmetry.space_group_name_H-M   'P 1'
#
loop_
_entity.id
_entity.type
_entity.pdbx_description
1 polymer ?
#
loop_
_entity_poly.entity_id
_entity_poly.type
_entity_poly.pdbx_seq_one_letter_code
_entity_poly.pdbx_strand_id
1 'polypeptide(L)'
;MTVTQAEIQTLVKYCEENLGDKTLWQTPEGYPDSLALCIIDSLYSTGSHYTSVVNVITKYKTTEGTAHGAQDLLDSIEKAGGPRGWAENVVGNLKPAHTKAHAPLKAEIIERAAQLMVDLGIDTVEELRTVVEASPQENPVHTGWKKLPSQSSGVTYNYLLILAGMPSVKPDRMILRFLADALGKDSDLYFDRAVELIQATADELQVSSRTLDHIVWRAASGRELVD
;
A
#
# COMPACT_ATOMS: atom_id res chain seq x y z
N MET A 1 -26.33 -9.95 10.71
CA MET A 1 -27.34 -8.88 10.67
C MET A 1 -27.07 -8.08 9.42
N THR A 2 -28.06 -7.85 8.57
CA THR A 2 -27.93 -7.09 7.32
C THR A 2 -27.61 -5.62 7.61
N VAL A 3 -26.81 -4.99 6.76
CA VAL A 3 -26.49 -3.56 6.86
C VAL A 3 -27.76 -2.71 6.72
N THR A 4 -27.89 -1.66 7.54
CA THR A 4 -29.08 -0.80 7.55
C THR A 4 -28.86 0.49 6.73
N GLN A 5 -29.94 1.05 6.17
CA GLN A 5 -29.87 2.33 5.45
C GLN A 5 -29.35 3.48 6.33
N ALA A 6 -29.64 3.46 7.64
CA ALA A 6 -29.16 4.48 8.57
C ALA A 6 -27.64 4.44 8.74
N GLU A 7 -27.04 3.24 8.76
CA GLU A 7 -25.59 3.06 8.82
C GLU A 7 -24.93 3.50 7.52
N ILE A 8 -25.52 3.16 6.37
CA ILE A 8 -25.03 3.59 5.06
C ILE A 8 -24.99 5.12 5.00
N GLN A 9 -26.08 5.80 5.36
CA GLN A 9 -26.15 7.27 5.35
C GLN A 9 -25.15 7.92 6.33
N THR A 10 -24.93 7.28 7.47
CA THR A 10 -23.90 7.72 8.44
C THR A 10 -22.51 7.63 7.83
N LEU A 11 -22.19 6.52 7.17
CA LEU A 11 -20.90 6.31 6.50
C LEU A 11 -20.70 7.24 5.31
N VAL A 12 -21.73 7.46 4.49
CA VAL A 12 -21.69 8.42 3.37
C VAL A 12 -21.32 9.80 3.87
N LYS A 13 -22.04 10.29 4.89
CA LYS A 13 -21.77 11.59 5.50
C LYS A 13 -20.34 11.66 6.07
N TYR A 14 -19.91 10.60 6.77
CA TYR A 14 -18.55 10.53 7.30
C TYR A 14 -17.50 10.57 6.19
N CYS A 15 -17.73 9.92 5.05
CA CYS A 15 -16.85 9.96 3.89
C CYS A 15 -16.79 11.38 3.30
N GLU A 16 -17.92 12.05 3.09
CA GLU A 16 -17.96 13.42 2.56
C GLU A 16 -17.25 14.43 3.49
N GLU A 17 -17.35 14.24 4.81
CA GLU A 17 -16.70 15.11 5.80
C GLU A 17 -15.20 14.87 5.96
N ASN A 18 -14.73 13.62 5.76
CA ASN A 18 -13.35 13.23 6.13
C ASN A 18 -12.48 12.82 4.94
N LEU A 19 -13.06 12.46 3.79
CA LEU A 19 -12.34 11.91 2.64
C LEU A 19 -12.14 12.89 1.48
N GLY A 20 -12.65 14.12 1.60
CA GLY A 20 -12.55 15.15 0.58
C GLY A 20 -13.45 14.90 -0.64
N ASP A 21 -13.17 15.59 -1.74
CA ASP A 21 -13.99 15.51 -2.95
C ASP A 21 -13.85 14.15 -3.65
N LYS A 22 -14.96 13.41 -3.73
CA LYS A 22 -15.00 12.09 -4.37
C LYS A 22 -14.65 12.07 -5.84
N THR A 23 -14.77 13.21 -6.53
CA THR A 23 -14.36 13.32 -7.95
C THR A 23 -12.85 13.24 -8.14
N LEU A 24 -12.08 13.47 -7.07
CA LEU A 24 -10.62 13.36 -7.04
C LEU A 24 -10.15 11.97 -6.58
N TRP A 25 -11.06 11.10 -6.14
CA TRP A 25 -10.70 9.78 -5.65
C TRP A 25 -10.22 8.89 -6.77
N GLN A 26 -8.94 8.53 -6.72
CA GLN A 26 -8.32 7.62 -7.68
C GLN A 26 -7.83 6.36 -6.97
N THR A 27 -8.03 5.22 -7.62
CA THR A 27 -7.30 4.00 -7.29
C THR A 27 -6.08 3.95 -8.21
N PRO A 28 -4.86 3.73 -7.69
CA PRO A 28 -3.71 3.53 -8.55
C PRO A 28 -3.98 2.33 -9.47
N GLU A 29 -3.69 2.49 -10.76
CA GLU A 29 -3.65 1.36 -11.71
C GLU A 29 -2.67 0.29 -11.24
N GLY A 30 -1.66 0.70 -10.47
CA GLY A 30 -0.60 -0.14 -9.97
C GLY A 30 0.53 -0.27 -10.97
N TYR A 31 1.35 -1.29 -10.79
CA TYR A 31 2.47 -1.66 -11.66
C TYR A 31 2.40 -3.17 -11.93
N PRO A 32 1.38 -3.66 -12.68
CA PRO A 32 1.20 -5.08 -12.91
C PRO A 32 2.40 -5.75 -13.59
N ASP A 33 3.22 -4.96 -14.30
CA ASP A 33 4.39 -5.43 -15.02
C ASP A 33 5.72 -5.14 -14.29
N SER A 34 5.69 -4.58 -13.07
CA SER A 34 6.93 -4.29 -12.33
C SER A 34 6.79 -4.49 -10.82
N LEU A 35 7.41 -5.56 -10.35
CA LEU A 35 7.52 -5.83 -8.92
C LEU A 35 8.44 -4.80 -8.24
N ALA A 36 9.48 -4.32 -8.92
CA ALA A 36 10.35 -3.25 -8.41
C ALA A 36 9.56 -2.00 -8.03
N LEU A 37 8.71 -1.51 -8.93
CA LEU A 37 7.89 -0.31 -8.69
C LEU A 37 6.86 -0.54 -7.58
N CYS A 38 6.26 -1.74 -7.50
CA CYS A 38 5.40 -2.12 -6.39
C CYS A 38 6.14 -2.03 -5.04
N ILE A 39 7.36 -2.55 -4.95
CA ILE A 39 8.18 -2.52 -3.73
C ILE A 39 8.55 -1.07 -3.36
N ILE A 40 9.03 -0.29 -4.32
CA ILE A 40 9.49 1.08 -4.09
C ILE A 40 8.32 1.96 -3.62
N ASP A 41 7.22 1.99 -4.36
CA ASP A 41 6.06 2.83 -4.04
C ASP A 41 5.46 2.40 -2.69
N SER A 42 5.31 1.09 -2.47
CA SER A 42 4.76 0.59 -1.22
C SER A 42 5.55 1.05 0.01
N LEU A 43 6.88 0.97 -0.03
CA LEU A 43 7.73 1.39 1.08
C LEU A 43 7.85 2.91 1.20
N TYR A 44 7.79 3.67 0.11
CA TYR A 44 7.77 5.14 0.16
C TYR A 44 6.43 5.72 0.60
N SER A 45 5.32 4.99 0.43
CA SER A 45 3.94 5.44 0.71
C SER A 45 3.66 5.89 2.15
N THR A 46 4.49 5.52 3.13
CA THR A 46 4.30 5.89 4.54
C THR A 46 5.18 7.06 4.95
N GLY A 47 4.60 8.09 5.58
CA GLY A 47 5.36 9.21 6.13
C GLY A 47 6.10 10.06 5.09
N SER A 48 5.74 9.97 3.80
CA SER A 48 6.23 10.82 2.70
C SER A 48 5.07 11.62 2.11
N HIS A 49 5.35 12.84 1.62
CA HIS A 49 4.40 13.56 0.78
C HIS A 49 4.26 12.86 -0.57
N TYR A 50 3.06 12.87 -1.14
CA TYR A 50 2.77 12.17 -2.39
C TYR A 50 3.70 12.61 -3.53
N THR A 51 3.91 13.92 -3.69
CA THR A 51 4.83 14.51 -4.69
C THR A 51 6.27 13.97 -4.58
N SER A 52 6.73 13.66 -3.37
CA SER A 52 8.05 13.06 -3.16
C SER A 52 8.11 11.62 -3.66
N VAL A 53 7.01 10.86 -3.51
CA VAL A 53 6.89 9.48 -4.02
C VAL A 53 6.83 9.48 -5.55
N VAL A 54 6.02 10.36 -6.15
CA VAL A 54 5.95 10.53 -7.62
C VAL A 54 7.32 10.82 -8.21
N ASN A 55 8.11 11.68 -7.57
CA ASN A 55 9.47 11.99 -8.00
C ASN A 55 10.41 10.77 -7.92
N VAL A 56 10.32 9.96 -6.87
CA VAL A 56 11.09 8.71 -6.72
C VAL A 56 10.75 7.75 -7.87
N ILE A 57 9.46 7.51 -8.11
CA ILE A 57 8.98 6.61 -9.16
C ILE A 57 9.40 7.10 -10.55
N THR A 58 9.24 8.39 -10.83
CA THR A 58 9.63 8.99 -12.11
C THR A 58 11.12 8.82 -12.38
N LYS A 59 11.96 9.08 -11.37
CA LYS A 59 13.42 8.93 -11.50
C LYS A 59 13.84 7.48 -11.69
N TYR A 60 13.27 6.54 -10.93
CA TYR A 60 13.53 5.12 -11.13
C TYR A 60 13.15 4.67 -12.54
N LYS A 61 11.94 5.02 -13.01
CA LYS A 61 11.48 4.71 -14.37
C LYS A 61 12.38 5.26 -15.47
N THR A 62 12.91 6.47 -15.25
CA THR A 62 13.79 7.15 -16.22
C THR A 62 15.17 6.50 -16.29
N THR A 63 15.69 6.06 -15.14
CA THR A 63 17.05 5.50 -15.04
C THR A 63 17.09 4.01 -15.38
N GLU A 64 16.11 3.24 -14.93
CA GLU A 64 16.13 1.78 -14.93
C GLU A 64 15.09 1.18 -15.88
N GLY A 65 13.88 1.74 -15.91
CA GLY A 65 12.80 1.28 -16.79
C GLY A 65 11.49 1.01 -16.04
N THR A 66 10.52 0.40 -16.73
CA THR A 66 9.13 0.29 -16.24
C THR A 66 8.67 -1.13 -15.96
N ALA A 67 9.49 -2.15 -16.25
CA ALA A 67 9.11 -3.57 -16.19
C ALA A 67 10.05 -4.43 -15.32
N HIS A 68 10.77 -3.80 -14.39
CA HIS A 68 11.78 -4.47 -13.56
C HIS A 68 11.18 -5.36 -12.47
N GLY A 69 11.80 -6.52 -12.29
CA GLY A 69 11.55 -7.48 -11.21
C GLY A 69 12.29 -7.14 -9.91
N ALA A 70 12.26 -8.06 -8.96
CA ALA A 70 12.98 -7.92 -7.69
C ALA A 70 14.50 -8.03 -7.87
N GLN A 71 14.98 -8.89 -8.76
CA GLN A 71 16.39 -9.07 -9.06
C GLN A 71 16.96 -7.81 -9.75
N ASP A 72 16.26 -7.26 -10.75
CA ASP A 72 16.66 -6.02 -11.41
C ASP A 72 16.79 -4.85 -10.42
N LEU A 73 15.93 -4.81 -9.39
CA LEU A 73 16.00 -3.82 -8.33
C LEU A 73 17.25 -3.99 -7.46
N LEU A 74 17.62 -5.22 -7.10
CA LEU A 74 18.88 -5.50 -6.40
C LEU A 74 20.09 -5.11 -7.25
N ASP A 75 20.09 -5.49 -8.52
CA ASP A 75 21.18 -5.18 -9.45
C ASP A 75 21.35 -3.66 -9.63
N SER A 76 20.24 -2.91 -9.70
CA SER A 76 20.23 -1.44 -9.72
C SER A 76 20.85 -0.86 -8.43
N ILE A 77 20.51 -1.42 -7.27
CA ILE A 77 21.06 -0.99 -5.98
C ILE A 77 22.56 -1.29 -5.89
N GLU A 78 22.99 -2.49 -6.28
CA GLU A 78 24.40 -2.90 -6.29
C GLU A 78 25.23 -2.04 -7.23
N LYS A 79 24.75 -1.84 -8.48
CA LYS A 79 25.40 -0.99 -9.49
C LYS A 79 25.57 0.46 -9.02
N ALA A 80 24.67 0.95 -8.19
CA ALA A 80 24.75 2.28 -7.59
C ALA A 80 25.69 2.36 -6.37
N GLY A 81 26.33 1.26 -5.97
CA GLY A 81 27.22 1.19 -4.80
C GLY A 81 26.49 0.93 -3.49
N GLY A 82 25.32 0.29 -3.54
CA GLY A 82 24.49 -0.05 -2.39
C GLY A 82 23.36 0.96 -2.12
N PRO A 83 22.57 0.75 -1.05
CA PRO A 83 21.29 1.46 -0.83
C PRO A 83 21.42 2.98 -0.75
N ARG A 84 22.49 3.49 -0.13
CA ARG A 84 22.74 4.93 -0.06
C ARG A 84 23.08 5.50 -1.44
N GLY A 85 23.94 4.84 -2.19
CA GLY A 85 24.32 5.28 -3.53
C GLY A 85 23.12 5.24 -4.48
N TRP A 86 22.25 4.22 -4.36
CA TRP A 86 20.98 4.16 -5.06
C TRP A 86 20.03 5.32 -4.69
N ALA A 87 19.89 5.58 -3.40
CA ALA A 87 19.09 6.69 -2.89
C ALA A 87 19.59 8.06 -3.39
N GLU A 88 20.91 8.26 -3.50
CA GLU A 88 21.51 9.53 -3.95
C GLU A 88 21.44 9.69 -5.46
N ASN A 89 21.80 8.64 -6.21
CA ASN A 89 22.11 8.75 -7.63
C ASN A 89 20.99 8.24 -8.56
N VAL A 90 20.13 7.32 -8.09
CA VAL A 90 19.05 6.74 -8.90
C VAL A 90 17.73 7.45 -8.61
N VAL A 91 17.30 7.46 -7.34
CA VAL A 91 15.97 8.02 -6.97
C VAL A 91 16.04 9.40 -6.31
N GLY A 92 17.22 9.85 -5.89
CA GLY A 92 17.45 11.14 -5.24
C GLY A 92 16.59 11.36 -3.99
N ASN A 93 16.46 10.36 -3.11
CA ASN A 93 15.66 10.40 -1.91
C ASN A 93 16.28 9.62 -0.73
N LEU A 94 16.88 10.35 0.23
CA LEU A 94 17.52 9.85 1.44
C LEU A 94 16.57 9.75 2.66
N LYS A 95 15.28 9.53 2.45
CA LYS A 95 14.31 9.48 3.56
C LYS A 95 14.61 8.31 4.51
N PRO A 96 14.69 8.54 5.83
CA PRO A 96 14.76 7.45 6.81
C PRO A 96 13.43 6.72 6.95
N ALA A 97 13.49 5.45 7.41
CA ALA A 97 12.31 4.62 7.65
C ALA A 97 11.48 5.05 8.88
N HIS A 98 12.06 5.87 9.78
CA HIS A 98 11.37 6.50 10.92
C HIS A 98 12.18 7.69 11.45
N THR A 99 11.62 8.47 12.38
CA THR A 99 12.22 9.72 12.89
C THR A 99 13.22 9.55 14.04
N LYS A 100 13.39 8.33 14.59
CA LYS A 100 14.36 8.07 15.66
C LYS A 100 15.81 8.16 15.15
N ALA A 101 16.74 8.48 16.05
CA ALA A 101 18.18 8.50 15.73
C ALA A 101 18.65 7.15 15.15
N HIS A 102 19.60 7.21 14.21
CA HIS A 102 20.16 6.03 13.52
C HIS A 102 19.13 5.18 12.77
N ALA A 103 18.03 5.77 12.33
CA ALA A 103 17.08 5.11 11.45
C ALA A 103 17.75 4.67 10.14
N PRO A 104 17.53 3.42 9.67
CA PRO A 104 17.94 3.02 8.34
C PRO A 104 17.22 3.86 7.28
N LEU A 105 17.84 4.06 6.13
CA LEU A 105 17.21 4.68 4.97
C LEU A 105 16.09 3.77 4.44
N LYS A 106 15.06 4.36 3.84
CA LYS A 106 14.04 3.58 3.11
C LYS A 106 14.67 2.74 2.00
N ALA A 107 15.72 3.22 1.35
CA ALA A 107 16.47 2.46 0.36
C ALA A 107 17.07 1.15 0.94
N GLU A 108 17.54 1.15 2.20
CA GLU A 108 18.00 -0.09 2.85
C GLU A 108 16.85 -1.06 3.10
N ILE A 109 15.64 -0.55 3.34
CA ILE A 109 14.45 -1.39 3.51
C ILE A 109 14.00 -1.96 2.17
N ILE A 110 14.12 -1.17 1.10
CA ILE A 110 13.83 -1.58 -0.29
C ILE A 110 14.78 -2.71 -0.72
N GLU A 111 16.08 -2.57 -0.46
CA GLU A 111 17.06 -3.65 -0.72
C GLU A 111 16.65 -4.94 0.00
N ARG A 112 16.36 -4.87 1.31
CA ARG A 112 15.94 -6.05 2.09
C ARG A 112 14.62 -6.64 1.61
N ALA A 113 13.69 -5.81 1.14
CA ALA A 113 12.42 -6.27 0.59
C ALA A 113 12.62 -6.97 -0.75
N ALA A 114 13.46 -6.43 -1.63
CA ALA A 114 13.82 -7.08 -2.89
C ALA A 114 14.57 -8.40 -2.64
N GLN A 115 15.52 -8.42 -1.71
CA GLN A 115 16.22 -9.64 -1.29
C GLN A 115 15.25 -10.69 -0.75
N LEU A 116 14.27 -10.30 0.06
CA LEU A 116 13.23 -11.22 0.55
C LEU A 116 12.47 -11.88 -0.62
N MET A 117 12.14 -11.13 -1.66
CA MET A 117 11.44 -11.69 -2.83
C MET A 117 12.34 -12.69 -3.56
N VAL A 118 13.59 -12.32 -3.83
CA VAL A 118 14.57 -13.18 -4.49
C VAL A 118 14.85 -14.46 -3.67
N ASP A 119 15.00 -14.35 -2.35
CA ASP A 119 15.18 -15.50 -1.44
C ASP A 119 14.00 -16.47 -1.47
N LEU A 120 12.80 -15.99 -1.80
CA LEU A 120 11.59 -16.78 -1.96
C LEU A 120 11.38 -17.26 -3.41
N GLY A 121 12.29 -16.94 -4.33
CA GLY A 121 12.17 -17.25 -5.75
C GLY A 121 11.09 -16.45 -6.46
N ILE A 122 10.84 -15.21 -6.03
CA ILE A 122 9.85 -14.30 -6.59
C ILE A 122 10.59 -13.14 -7.26
N ASP A 123 10.46 -13.01 -8.57
CA ASP A 123 11.03 -11.89 -9.34
C ASP A 123 9.94 -11.02 -9.98
N THR A 124 8.81 -11.62 -10.34
CA THR A 124 7.71 -10.96 -11.06
C THR A 124 6.46 -10.78 -10.20
N VAL A 125 5.56 -9.91 -10.67
CA VAL A 125 4.22 -9.73 -10.06
C VAL A 125 3.38 -11.00 -10.17
N GLU A 126 3.52 -11.77 -11.24
CA GLU A 126 2.81 -13.04 -11.45
C GLU A 126 3.24 -14.10 -10.42
N GLU A 127 4.55 -14.21 -10.16
CA GLU A 127 5.09 -15.11 -9.13
C GLU A 127 4.65 -14.67 -7.73
N LEU A 128 4.68 -13.36 -7.44
CA LEU A 128 4.16 -12.83 -6.18
C LEU A 128 2.70 -13.23 -5.99
N ARG A 129 1.86 -13.03 -7.01
CA ARG A 129 0.44 -13.40 -6.98
C ARG A 129 0.25 -14.88 -6.67
N THR A 130 1.00 -15.75 -7.35
CA THR A 130 0.94 -17.20 -7.15
C THR A 130 1.19 -17.60 -5.69
N VAL A 131 2.12 -16.92 -5.00
CA VAL A 131 2.46 -17.22 -3.60
C VAL A 131 1.41 -16.71 -2.62
N VAL A 132 0.78 -15.56 -2.89
CA VAL A 132 -0.04 -14.86 -1.89
C VAL A 132 -1.55 -15.02 -2.09
N GLU A 133 -2.03 -15.31 -3.30
CA GLU A 133 -3.47 -15.25 -3.62
C GLU A 133 -4.34 -16.18 -2.77
N ALA A 134 -3.86 -17.41 -2.52
CA ALA A 134 -4.60 -18.39 -1.72
C ALA A 134 -4.68 -17.99 -0.23
N SER A 135 -3.68 -17.29 0.29
CA SER A 135 -3.60 -16.92 1.71
C SER A 135 -2.86 -15.59 1.88
N PRO A 136 -3.49 -14.45 1.55
CA PRO A 136 -2.80 -13.17 1.46
C PRO A 136 -2.21 -12.67 2.77
N GLN A 137 -2.70 -13.15 3.92
CA GLN A 137 -2.22 -12.79 5.25
C GLN A 137 -1.42 -13.91 5.93
N GLU A 138 -1.31 -15.08 5.31
CA GLU A 138 -0.68 -16.28 5.90
C GLU A 138 0.26 -16.91 4.86
N ASN A 139 1.32 -16.20 4.51
CA ASN A 139 2.31 -16.63 3.53
C ASN A 139 3.72 -16.14 3.93
N PRO A 140 4.80 -16.68 3.33
CA PRO A 140 6.17 -16.30 3.67
C PRO A 140 6.49 -14.84 3.33
N VAL A 141 5.90 -14.26 2.28
CA VAL A 141 6.11 -12.84 1.91
C VAL A 141 5.58 -11.93 3.00
N HIS A 142 4.33 -12.10 3.44
CA HIS A 142 3.74 -11.33 4.53
C HIS A 142 4.56 -11.45 5.83
N THR A 143 4.99 -12.68 6.16
CA THR A 143 5.77 -12.95 7.36
C THR A 143 7.15 -12.29 7.31
N GLY A 144 7.84 -12.37 6.17
CA GLY A 144 9.13 -11.73 5.95
C GLY A 144 9.02 -10.21 5.92
N TRP A 145 8.02 -9.68 5.21
CA TRP A 145 7.79 -8.25 5.06
C TRP A 145 7.57 -7.57 6.40
N LYS A 146 6.77 -8.16 7.30
CA LYS A 146 6.53 -7.63 8.64
C LYS A 146 7.76 -7.62 9.55
N LYS A 147 8.80 -8.39 9.23
CA LYS A 147 10.09 -8.37 9.94
C LYS A 147 11.02 -7.25 9.45
N LEU A 148 10.71 -6.62 8.32
CA LEU A 148 11.47 -5.47 7.84
C LEU A 148 11.33 -4.29 8.82
N PRO A 149 12.39 -3.48 9.02
CA PRO A 149 12.32 -2.30 9.87
C PRO A 149 11.17 -1.36 9.47
N SER A 150 10.40 -0.91 10.46
CA SER A 150 9.20 -0.08 10.30
C SER A 150 8.02 -0.71 9.55
N GLN A 151 8.03 -2.01 9.23
CA GLN A 151 6.97 -2.66 8.44
C GLN A 151 6.08 -3.64 9.23
N SER A 152 6.23 -3.69 10.55
CA SER A 152 5.54 -4.67 11.42
C SER A 152 4.01 -4.57 11.43
N SER A 153 3.44 -3.45 10.99
CA SER A 153 1.99 -3.29 10.84
C SER A 153 1.41 -4.06 9.64
N GLY A 154 2.23 -4.38 8.63
CA GLY A 154 1.76 -4.98 7.37
C GLY A 154 1.07 -4.01 6.40
N VAL A 155 0.98 -2.72 6.73
CA VAL A 155 0.27 -1.73 5.91
C VAL A 155 0.90 -1.57 4.53
N THR A 156 2.22 -1.49 4.46
CA THR A 156 2.95 -1.38 3.18
C THR A 156 2.88 -2.68 2.38
N TYR A 157 2.79 -3.84 3.04
CA TYR A 157 2.53 -5.10 2.37
C TYR A 157 1.15 -5.13 1.71
N ASN A 158 0.09 -4.70 2.42
CA ASN A 158 -1.24 -4.62 1.80
C ASN A 158 -1.23 -3.70 0.56
N TYR A 159 -0.49 -2.58 0.63
CA TYR A 159 -0.36 -1.67 -0.49
C TYR A 159 0.47 -2.25 -1.64
N LEU A 160 1.53 -3.01 -1.35
CA LEU A 160 2.26 -3.79 -2.36
C LEU A 160 1.30 -4.66 -3.18
N LEU A 161 0.35 -5.33 -2.53
CA LEU A 161 -0.60 -6.20 -3.23
C LEU A 161 -1.56 -5.40 -4.13
N ILE A 162 -2.07 -4.26 -3.64
CA ILE A 162 -2.90 -3.35 -4.44
C ILE A 162 -2.14 -2.87 -5.68
N LEU A 163 -0.88 -2.46 -5.51
CA LEU A 163 0.00 -2.01 -6.59
C LEU A 163 0.30 -3.14 -7.58
N ALA A 164 0.40 -4.38 -7.11
CA ALA A 164 0.56 -5.57 -7.95
C ALA A 164 -0.76 -6.00 -8.65
N GLY A 165 -1.81 -5.18 -8.59
CA GLY A 165 -3.10 -5.45 -9.23
C GLY A 165 -3.89 -6.57 -8.57
N MET A 166 -3.60 -6.90 -7.31
CA MET A 166 -4.45 -7.78 -6.52
C MET A 166 -5.58 -6.97 -5.88
N PRO A 167 -6.77 -7.56 -5.69
CA PRO A 167 -7.81 -6.91 -4.91
C PRO A 167 -7.27 -6.55 -3.53
N SER A 168 -7.76 -5.47 -2.93
CA SER A 168 -7.38 -5.15 -1.57
C SER A 168 -7.67 -6.36 -0.69
N VAL A 169 -6.65 -6.76 0.06
CA VAL A 169 -6.83 -7.87 0.99
C VAL A 169 -7.85 -7.43 2.02
N LYS A 170 -8.78 -8.35 2.33
CA LYS A 170 -9.74 -8.36 3.43
C LYS A 170 -9.71 -7.12 4.35
N PRO A 171 -10.86 -6.46 4.66
CA PRO A 171 -10.92 -5.29 5.54
C PRO A 171 -9.96 -5.43 6.71
N ASP A 172 -8.83 -4.73 6.61
CA ASP A 172 -7.78 -4.88 7.59
C ASP A 172 -8.17 -4.09 8.86
N ARG A 173 -7.31 -4.11 9.87
CA ARG A 173 -7.55 -3.36 11.11
C ARG A 173 -7.82 -1.87 10.85
N MET A 174 -7.34 -1.30 9.74
CA MET A 174 -7.55 0.11 9.40
C MET A 174 -8.96 0.35 8.87
N ILE A 175 -9.46 -0.51 7.97
CA ILE A 175 -10.85 -0.43 7.50
C ILE A 175 -11.82 -0.62 8.67
N LEU A 176 -11.58 -1.63 9.52
CA LEU A 176 -12.42 -1.85 10.70
C LEU A 176 -12.39 -0.66 11.67
N ARG A 177 -11.22 -0.02 11.84
CA ARG A 177 -11.11 1.19 12.66
C ARG A 177 -11.87 2.36 12.05
N PHE A 178 -11.77 2.59 10.74
CA PHE A 178 -12.51 3.64 10.06
C PHE A 178 -14.03 3.46 10.22
N LEU A 179 -14.52 2.22 10.01
CA LEU A 179 -15.93 1.89 10.22
C LEU A 179 -16.36 2.13 11.68
N ALA A 180 -15.51 1.78 12.65
CA ALA A 180 -15.77 2.02 14.08
C ALA A 180 -15.74 3.51 14.45
N ASP A 181 -14.87 4.30 13.81
CA ASP A 181 -14.80 5.75 14.03
C ASP A 181 -16.06 6.46 13.48
N ALA A 182 -16.64 5.95 12.39
CA ALA A 182 -17.88 6.47 11.81
C ALA A 182 -19.16 5.99 12.51
N LEU A 183 -19.24 4.70 12.84
CA LEU A 183 -20.46 4.06 13.39
C LEU A 183 -20.47 3.94 14.92
N GLY A 184 -19.32 4.12 15.57
CA GLY A 184 -19.12 3.95 17.00
C GLY A 184 -18.40 2.65 17.37
N LYS A 185 -17.62 2.68 18.46
CA LYS A 185 -16.73 1.58 18.89
C LYS A 185 -17.43 0.30 19.31
N ASP A 186 -18.70 0.38 19.69
CA ASP A 186 -19.52 -0.76 20.09
C ASP A 186 -20.22 -1.44 18.90
N SER A 187 -19.94 -0.98 17.67
CA SER A 187 -20.46 -1.59 16.45
C SER A 187 -19.92 -3.00 16.25
N ASP A 188 -20.81 -3.95 15.96
CA ASP A 188 -20.45 -5.33 15.64
C ASP A 188 -19.80 -5.39 14.24
N LEU A 189 -18.47 -5.27 14.17
CA LEU A 189 -17.71 -5.19 12.92
C LEU A 189 -16.86 -6.46 12.72
N TYR A 190 -17.45 -7.46 12.07
CA TYR A 190 -16.74 -8.63 11.55
C TYR A 190 -16.54 -8.52 10.04
N PHE A 191 -15.68 -9.39 9.51
CA PHE A 191 -15.20 -9.37 8.13
C PHE A 191 -16.31 -9.19 7.08
N ASP A 192 -17.30 -10.10 7.03
CA ASP A 192 -18.35 -10.06 6.01
C ASP A 192 -19.18 -8.78 6.09
N ARG A 193 -19.46 -8.31 7.31
CA ARG A 193 -20.22 -7.08 7.53
C ARG A 193 -19.45 -5.83 7.15
N ALA A 194 -18.14 -5.80 7.39
CA ALA A 194 -17.29 -4.70 6.93
C ALA A 194 -17.27 -4.60 5.40
N VAL A 195 -17.22 -5.74 4.71
CA VAL A 195 -17.32 -5.79 3.24
C VAL A 195 -18.68 -5.27 2.77
N GLU A 196 -19.78 -5.72 3.39
CA GLU A 196 -21.14 -5.27 3.05
C GLU A 196 -21.31 -3.76 3.27
N LEU A 197 -20.79 -3.22 4.37
CA LEU A 197 -20.81 -1.78 4.66
C LEU A 197 -20.06 -0.97 3.60
N ILE A 198 -18.83 -1.36 3.26
CA ILE A 198 -18.04 -0.65 2.24
C ILE A 198 -18.70 -0.73 0.87
N GLN A 199 -19.24 -1.89 0.48
CA GLN A 199 -19.91 -2.05 -0.80
C GLN A 199 -21.17 -1.16 -0.88
N ALA A 200 -22.04 -1.22 0.13
CA ALA A 200 -23.27 -0.44 0.15
C ALA A 200 -23.00 1.08 0.21
N THR A 201 -21.98 1.52 0.96
CA THR A 201 -21.56 2.92 0.98
C THR A 201 -20.98 3.36 -0.37
N ALA A 202 -20.20 2.52 -1.04
CA ALA A 202 -19.66 2.82 -2.37
C ALA A 202 -20.78 2.98 -3.41
N ASP A 203 -21.79 2.10 -3.37
CA ASP A 203 -22.95 2.15 -4.25
C ASP A 203 -23.73 3.47 -4.06
N GLU A 204 -23.99 3.87 -2.81
CA GLU A 204 -24.67 5.14 -2.49
C GLU A 204 -23.84 6.37 -2.90
N LEU A 205 -22.50 6.31 -2.75
CA LEU A 205 -21.58 7.35 -3.21
C LEU A 205 -21.39 7.37 -4.73
N GLN A 206 -21.87 6.35 -5.45
CA GLN A 206 -21.68 6.14 -6.88
C GLN A 206 -20.19 6.04 -7.28
N VAL A 207 -19.39 5.36 -6.46
CA VAL A 207 -17.98 5.05 -6.75
C VAL A 207 -17.78 3.54 -6.73
N SER A 208 -16.68 3.04 -7.30
CA SER A 208 -16.36 1.62 -7.16
C SER A 208 -15.99 1.30 -5.71
N SER A 209 -16.36 0.11 -5.22
CA SER A 209 -15.95 -0.35 -3.89
C SER A 209 -14.44 -0.41 -3.73
N ARG A 210 -13.70 -0.70 -4.81
CA ARG A 210 -12.23 -0.62 -4.86
C ARG A 210 -11.73 0.81 -4.61
N THR A 211 -12.37 1.82 -5.20
CA THR A 211 -12.03 3.23 -4.99
C THR A 211 -12.28 3.64 -3.56
N LEU A 212 -13.46 3.31 -3.02
CA LEU A 212 -13.77 3.65 -1.62
C LEU A 212 -12.82 2.96 -0.65
N ASP A 213 -12.56 1.67 -0.82
CA ASP A 213 -11.63 0.91 0.02
C ASP A 213 -10.22 1.51 0.00
N HIS A 214 -9.71 1.87 -1.18
CA HIS A 214 -8.40 2.52 -1.31
C HIS A 214 -8.34 3.88 -0.59
N ILE A 215 -9.35 4.73 -0.74
CA ILE A 215 -9.37 6.06 -0.11
C ILE A 215 -9.57 5.97 1.40
N VAL A 216 -10.45 5.09 1.86
CA VAL A 216 -10.63 4.78 3.29
C VAL A 216 -9.30 4.31 3.87
N TRP A 217 -8.58 3.42 3.18
CA TRP A 217 -7.26 2.98 3.60
C TRP A 217 -6.24 4.13 3.63
N ARG A 218 -6.18 5.01 2.62
CA ARG A 218 -5.32 6.21 2.63
C ARG A 218 -5.61 7.07 3.87
N ALA A 219 -6.88 7.31 4.17
CA ALA A 219 -7.27 8.12 5.33
C ALA A 219 -6.91 7.43 6.65
N ALA A 220 -7.30 6.17 6.81
CA ALA A 220 -7.08 5.41 8.03
C ALA A 220 -5.58 5.16 8.31
N SER A 221 -4.73 5.26 7.30
CA SER A 221 -3.28 5.16 7.43
C SER A 221 -2.55 6.51 7.57
N GLY A 222 -3.30 7.62 7.61
CA GLY A 222 -2.75 8.97 7.78
C GLY A 222 -2.05 9.52 6.53
N ARG A 223 -2.43 9.07 5.34
CA ARG A 223 -1.90 9.54 4.07
C ARG A 223 -2.73 10.71 3.53
N GLU A 224 -2.09 11.57 2.75
CA GLU A 224 -2.76 12.65 2.02
C GLU A 224 -3.85 12.04 1.13
N LEU A 225 -5.01 12.70 1.04
CA LEU A 225 -6.16 12.28 0.24
C LEU A 225 -6.31 13.05 -1.06
N VAL A 226 -5.55 14.13 -1.18
CA VAL A 226 -5.43 14.95 -2.38
C VAL A 226 -4.07 14.68 -3.01
N ASP A 227 -4.06 14.63 -4.33
CA ASP A 227 -2.86 14.56 -5.15
C ASP A 227 -2.34 15.98 -5.48
#